data_AF-A0AAD8ZC45-F1
#
_entry.id   AF-A0AAD8ZC45-F1
#
_cell.length_a   1.000
_cell.length_b   1.000
_cell.length_c   1.000
_cell.angle_alpha   90.00
_cell.angle_beta   90.00
_cell.angle_gamma   90.00
#
_symmetry.space_group_name_H-M   'P 1'
#
loop_
_entity.id
_entity.type
_entity.pdbx_description
1 polymer ?
#
loop_
_entity_poly.entity_id
_entity_poly.type
_entity_poly.pdbx_seq_one_letter_code
_entity_poly.pdbx_strand_id
1 'polypeptide(L)'
;MYCIALWGANRSAGERKALQRVITTAQKITGCSLPSLADLFSSCCLSKSANILKDPSNPGHQQFNLLPIGRRFRSITSQTDRFKNSFYHRATCELNTTQQQHGLFGTCVDSSLSTSKIDPLEIADG
;
A
#
# COMPACT_ATOMS: atom_id res chain seq x y z
N MET A 1 7.52 14.49 -0.96
CA MET A 1 6.96 13.23 -1.52
C MET A 1 5.42 13.10 -1.36
N TYR A 2 4.68 14.13 -0.92
CA TYR A 2 3.22 14.01 -0.70
C TYR A 2 2.37 14.22 -1.98
N CYS A 3 2.93 14.89 -2.99
CA CYS A 3 2.22 15.27 -4.22
C CYS A 3 1.97 14.10 -5.18
N ILE A 4 2.87 13.13 -5.33
CA ILE A 4 2.80 12.12 -6.41
C ILE A 4 1.70 11.07 -6.18
N ALA A 5 1.56 10.51 -4.96
CA ALA A 5 0.50 9.53 -4.66
C ALA A 5 -0.91 10.12 -4.65
N LEU A 6 -1.08 11.37 -4.20
CA LEU A 6 -2.37 12.04 -4.25
C LEU A 6 -2.76 12.41 -5.69
N TRP A 7 -1.76 12.78 -6.49
CA TRP A 7 -1.97 13.21 -7.86
C TRP A 7 -2.20 12.03 -8.81
N GLY A 8 -1.45 10.94 -8.70
CA GLY A 8 -1.52 9.80 -9.63
C GLY A 8 -2.85 9.04 -9.58
N ALA A 9 -3.55 9.05 -8.44
CA ALA A 9 -4.77 8.29 -8.20
C ALA A 9 -6.03 8.89 -8.86
N ASN A 10 -6.05 10.15 -9.27
CA ASN A 10 -7.26 10.79 -9.83
C ASN A 10 -7.05 11.27 -11.28
N ARG A 11 -6.15 10.62 -12.02
CA ARG A 11 -5.77 11.05 -13.38
C ARG A 11 -6.49 10.27 -14.46
N SER A 12 -6.97 11.00 -15.46
CA SER A 12 -7.49 10.40 -16.68
C SER A 12 -6.41 9.58 -17.40
N ALA A 13 -6.81 8.64 -18.25
CA ALA A 13 -5.86 7.88 -19.07
C ALA A 13 -4.99 8.79 -19.97
N GLY A 14 -5.56 9.89 -20.46
CA GLY A 14 -4.86 10.88 -21.29
C GLY A 14 -3.71 11.56 -20.54
N GLU A 15 -3.96 12.01 -19.31
CA GLU A 15 -2.93 12.65 -18.49
C GLU A 15 -1.80 11.70 -18.11
N ARG A 16 -2.12 10.44 -17.76
CA ARG A 16 -1.11 9.41 -17.49
C ARG A 16 -0.19 9.19 -18.69
N LYS A 17 -0.77 9.16 -19.91
CA LYS A 17 -0.01 9.02 -21.15
C LYS A 17 0.89 10.24 -21.41
N ALA A 18 0.41 11.44 -21.13
CA ALA A 18 1.21 12.66 -21.26
C ALA A 18 2.42 12.65 -20.30
N LEU A 19 2.21 12.25 -19.05
CA LEU A 19 3.28 12.15 -18.06
C LEU A 19 4.29 11.07 -18.40
N GLN A 20 3.82 9.92 -18.87
CA GLN A 20 4.74 8.86 -19.31
C GLN A 20 5.62 9.33 -20.47
N ARG A 21 5.10 10.16 -21.40
CA ARG A 21 5.92 10.77 -22.46
C ARG A 21 7.00 11.69 -21.89
N VAL A 22 6.68 12.49 -20.87
CA VAL A 22 7.68 13.35 -20.20
C VAL A 22 8.79 12.50 -19.59
N ILE A 23 8.44 11.41 -18.88
CA ILE A 23 9.42 10.47 -18.32
C ILE A 23 10.28 9.86 -19.43
N THR A 24 9.67 9.38 -20.52
CA THR A 24 10.39 8.81 -21.65
C THR A 24 11.34 9.83 -22.31
N THR A 25 10.93 11.08 -22.47
CA THR A 25 11.79 12.14 -23.02
C THR A 25 12.95 12.46 -22.07
N ALA A 26 12.69 12.58 -20.77
CA ALA A 26 13.74 12.79 -19.78
C ALA A 26 14.75 11.64 -19.75
N GLN A 27 14.29 10.40 -19.89
CA GLN A 27 15.15 9.21 -19.99
C GLN A 27 16.05 9.27 -21.23
N LYS A 28 15.51 9.70 -22.38
CA LYS A 28 16.30 9.88 -23.61
C LYS A 28 17.38 10.95 -23.47
N ILE A 29 17.07 12.06 -22.78
CA ILE A 29 18.01 13.17 -22.58
C ILE A 29 19.12 12.78 -21.59
N THR A 30 18.74 12.15 -20.48
CA THR A 30 19.70 11.79 -19.42
C THR A 30 20.49 10.53 -19.74
N GLY A 31 20.00 9.67 -20.64
CA GLY A 31 20.61 8.38 -20.96
C GLY A 31 20.48 7.35 -19.83
N CYS A 32 19.83 7.69 -18.72
CA CYS A 32 19.65 6.81 -17.57
C CYS A 32 18.25 6.20 -17.56
N SER A 33 18.12 4.97 -17.08
CA SER A 33 16.80 4.35 -16.88
C SER A 33 16.02 5.10 -15.80
N LEU A 34 14.83 5.59 -16.14
CA LEU A 34 13.93 6.24 -15.20
C LEU A 34 12.78 5.27 -14.83
N PRO A 35 12.30 5.30 -13.58
CA PRO A 35 11.16 4.49 -13.18
C PRO A 35 9.91 4.91 -13.97
N SER A 36 9.05 3.95 -14.31
CA SER A 36 7.80 4.26 -14.99
C SER A 36 6.87 5.06 -14.06
N LEU A 37 5.86 5.70 -14.64
CA LEU A 37 4.84 6.38 -13.85
C LEU A 37 4.13 5.41 -12.90
N ALA A 38 3.94 4.15 -13.32
CA ALA A 38 3.35 3.12 -12.49
C ALA A 38 4.24 2.78 -11.30
N ASP A 39 5.54 2.57 -11.51
CA ASP A 39 6.49 2.21 -10.45
C ASP A 39 6.62 3.32 -9.41
N LEU A 40 6.68 4.58 -9.85
CA LEU A 40 6.69 5.74 -8.97
C LEU A 40 5.43 5.77 -8.10
N PHE A 41 4.29 5.50 -8.69
CA PHE A 41 3.03 5.48 -7.96
C PHE A 41 2.94 4.30 -6.99
N SER A 42 3.36 3.10 -7.40
CA SER A 42 3.38 1.90 -6.53
C SER A 42 4.33 2.08 -5.35
N SER A 43 5.56 2.57 -5.59
CA SER A 43 6.53 2.90 -4.53
C SER A 43 5.96 3.92 -3.54
N CYS A 44 5.30 4.96 -4.05
CA CYS A 44 4.66 5.96 -3.20
C CYS A 44 3.47 5.39 -2.41
N CYS A 45 2.67 4.52 -3.03
CA CYS A 45 1.58 3.82 -2.36
C CYS A 45 2.08 2.97 -1.19
N LEU A 46 3.13 2.18 -1.40
CA LEU A 46 3.74 1.34 -0.37
C LEU A 46 4.31 2.17 0.79
N SER A 47 5.07 3.23 0.48
CA SER A 47 5.63 4.10 1.52
C SER A 47 4.54 4.77 2.35
N LYS A 48 3.51 5.31 1.70
CA LYS A 48 2.43 6.01 2.38
C LYS A 48 1.56 5.06 3.19
N SER A 49 1.22 3.89 2.65
CA SER A 49 0.43 2.90 3.37
C SER A 49 1.20 2.33 4.56
N ALA A 50 2.51 2.12 4.43
CA ALA A 50 3.36 1.73 5.56
C ALA A 50 3.36 2.78 6.68
N ASN A 51 3.39 4.07 6.35
CA ASN A 51 3.30 5.14 7.35
C ASN A 51 1.92 5.20 8.04
N ILE A 52 0.83 5.01 7.28
CA ILE A 52 -0.52 4.94 7.84
C ILE A 52 -0.69 3.72 8.76
N LEU A 53 -0.11 2.58 8.39
CA LEU A 53 -0.14 1.36 9.20
C LEU A 53 0.68 1.49 10.50
N LYS A 54 1.75 2.28 10.48
CA LYS A 54 2.57 2.57 11.68
C LYS A 54 1.89 3.47 12.69
N ASP A 55 0.91 4.28 12.26
CA ASP A 55 0.20 5.24 13.12
C ASP A 55 -1.27 4.82 13.29
N PRO A 56 -1.63 4.18 14.41
CA PRO A 56 -3.02 3.79 14.71
C PRO A 56 -3.96 4.99 14.88
N SER A 57 -3.45 6.18 15.19
CA SER A 57 -4.26 7.40 15.33
C SER A 57 -4.62 8.01 13.98
N ASN A 58 -4.03 7.50 12.89
CA ASN A 58 -4.31 7.98 11.55
C ASN A 58 -5.75 7.62 11.15
N PRO A 59 -6.56 8.57 10.64
CA PRO A 59 -7.93 8.28 10.22
C PRO A 59 -8.01 7.33 9.00
N GLY A 60 -6.89 7.12 8.30
CA GLY A 60 -6.75 6.17 7.21
C GLY A 60 -6.36 4.75 7.65
N HIS A 61 -6.09 4.52 8.94
CA HIS A 61 -5.63 3.23 9.44
C HIS A 61 -6.70 2.13 9.32
N GLN A 62 -7.96 2.47 9.63
CA GLN A 62 -9.12 1.55 9.60
C GLN A 62 -9.47 1.01 8.21
N GLN A 63 -8.89 1.60 7.16
CA GLN A 63 -9.09 1.26 5.76
C GLN A 63 -8.13 0.14 5.35
N PHE A 64 -7.05 -0.07 6.10
CA PHE A 64 -6.06 -1.12 5.90
C PHE A 64 -6.19 -2.20 6.98
N ASN A 65 -7.29 -2.95 6.95
CA ASN A 65 -7.51 -4.04 7.89
C ASN A 65 -6.90 -5.34 7.36
N LEU A 66 -5.96 -5.90 8.12
CA LEU A 66 -5.38 -7.22 7.85
C LEU A 66 -6.39 -8.30 8.26
N LEU A 67 -6.67 -9.23 7.34
CA LEU A 67 -7.52 -10.36 7.65
C LEU A 67 -6.75 -11.36 8.53
N PRO A 68 -7.40 -11.96 9.55
CA PRO A 68 -6.76 -12.96 10.43
C PRO A 68 -6.16 -14.14 9.67
N ILE A 69 -6.78 -14.47 8.53
CA ILE A 69 -6.38 -15.59 7.68
C ILE A 69 -5.74 -15.05 6.40
N GLY A 70 -4.55 -15.59 6.09
CA GLY A 70 -3.87 -15.35 4.82
C GLY A 70 -3.07 -14.05 4.74
N ARG A 71 -2.90 -13.32 5.85
CA ARG A 71 -2.04 -12.13 5.97
C ARG A 71 -2.21 -11.14 4.81
N ARG A 72 -3.46 -10.92 4.41
CA ARG A 72 -3.84 -10.02 3.30
C ARG A 72 -4.78 -8.94 3.80
N PHE A 73 -4.68 -7.76 3.20
CA PHE A 73 -5.56 -6.63 3.46
C PHE A 73 -6.92 -6.81 2.79
N ARG A 74 -7.97 -6.33 3.47
CA ARG A 74 -9.33 -6.34 2.93
C ARG A 74 -9.44 -5.47 1.68
N SER A 75 -9.60 -6.10 0.52
CA SER A 75 -9.89 -5.39 -0.73
C SER A 75 -11.39 -5.16 -0.87
N ILE A 76 -11.78 -3.92 -1.16
CA ILE A 76 -13.16 -3.55 -1.49
C ILE A 76 -13.28 -3.54 -3.00
N THR A 77 -14.22 -4.31 -3.54
CA THR A 77 -14.56 -4.24 -4.96
C THR A 77 -15.52 -3.06 -5.18
N SER A 78 -15.24 -2.25 -6.20
CA SER A 78 -16.15 -1.18 -6.65
C SER A 78 -16.23 -1.22 -8.16
N GLN A 79 -17.40 -0.92 -8.70
CA GLN A 79 -17.58 -0.79 -10.15
C GLN A 79 -17.13 0.57 -10.67
N THR A 80 -17.00 1.58 -9.80
CA THR A 80 -16.65 2.94 -10.21
C THR A 80 -15.14 3.09 -10.44
N ASP A 81 -14.77 3.68 -11.57
CA ASP A 81 -13.36 3.99 -11.86
C ASP A 81 -12.77 4.97 -10.86
N ARG A 82 -13.59 5.87 -10.30
CA ARG A 82 -13.17 6.79 -9.24
C ARG A 82 -12.57 6.05 -8.04
N PHE A 83 -13.25 5.01 -7.55
CA PHE A 83 -12.72 4.25 -6.42
C PHE A 83 -11.53 3.39 -6.83
N LYS A 84 -11.58 2.73 -8.00
CA LYS A 84 -10.49 1.89 -8.50
C LYS A 84 -9.18 2.67 -8.69
N ASN A 85 -9.29 3.94 -9.08
CA ASN A 85 -8.13 4.79 -9.26
C ASN A 85 -7.66 5.43 -7.94
N SER A 86 -8.50 5.46 -6.90
CA SER A 86 -8.15 6.05 -5.60
C SER A 86 -6.90 5.44 -4.95
N PHE A 87 -6.25 6.23 -4.09
CA PHE A 87 -5.11 5.80 -3.30
C PHE A 87 -5.39 4.53 -2.50
N TYR A 88 -6.52 4.46 -1.79
CA TYR A 88 -6.83 3.32 -0.90
C TYR A 88 -6.98 2.01 -1.66
N HIS A 89 -7.69 2.02 -2.79
CA HIS A 89 -7.84 0.80 -3.61
C HIS A 89 -6.49 0.34 -4.16
N ARG A 90 -5.70 1.26 -4.74
CA ARG A 90 -4.40 0.95 -5.30
C ARG A 90 -3.42 0.47 -4.21
N ALA A 91 -3.34 1.17 -3.09
CA ALA A 91 -2.47 0.80 -1.97
C ALA A 91 -2.81 -0.58 -1.40
N THR A 92 -4.09 -0.93 -1.27
CA THR A 92 -4.51 -2.27 -0.83
C THR A 92 -4.10 -3.35 -1.83
N CYS A 93 -4.23 -3.08 -3.14
CA CYS A 93 -3.77 -4.01 -4.18
C CYS A 93 -2.25 -4.21 -4.13
N GLU A 94 -1.46 -3.13 -4.05
CA GLU A 94 0.01 -3.20 -3.97
C GLU A 94 0.49 -3.90 -2.69
N LEU A 95 -0.13 -3.61 -1.55
CA LEU A 95 0.21 -4.31 -0.30
C LEU A 95 -0.11 -5.80 -0.40
N ASN A 96 -1.21 -6.17 -1.03
CA ASN A 96 -1.58 -7.57 -1.20
C ASN A 96 -0.64 -8.32 -2.15
N THR A 97 -0.16 -7.69 -3.23
CA THR A 97 0.83 -8.32 -4.11
C THR A 97 2.17 -8.48 -3.41
N THR A 98 2.64 -7.48 -2.66
CA THR A 98 3.91 -7.58 -1.91
C THR A 98 3.83 -8.60 -0.77
N GLN A 99 2.74 -8.63 0.01
CA GLN A 99 2.59 -9.59 1.12
C GLN A 99 2.41 -11.03 0.63
N GLN A 100 1.75 -11.26 -0.51
CA GLN A 100 1.66 -12.58 -1.13
C GLN A 100 3.02 -13.08 -1.62
N GLN A 101 3.90 -12.19 -2.09
CA GLN A 101 5.28 -12.55 -2.47
C GLN A 101 6.11 -13.02 -1.27
N HIS A 102 5.95 -12.40 -0.10
CA HIS A 102 6.58 -12.85 1.15
C HIS A 102 6.04 -14.19 1.68
N GLY A 103 4.89 -14.68 1.19
CA GLY A 103 4.37 -16.02 1.51
C GLY A 103 5.04 -17.15 0.72
N LEU A 104 5.76 -16.84 -0.37
CA LEU A 104 6.49 -17.81 -1.20
C LEU A 104 8.00 -17.81 -0.95
N PHE A 105 8.55 -16.74 -0.36
CA PHE A 105 9.93 -16.67 0.09
C PHE A 105 9.94 -16.23 1.56
N GLY A 106 9.94 -17.22 2.45
CA GLY A 106 10.18 -17.00 3.87
C GLY A 106 11.56 -16.40 4.07
N THR A 107 11.59 -15.11 4.39
CA THR A 107 12.76 -14.50 5.03
C THR A 107 12.26 -13.63 6.18
N CYS A 108 12.85 -13.92 7.32
CA CYS A 108 12.62 -13.28 8.60
C CYS A 108 12.94 -11.79 8.46
N VAL A 109 11.96 -10.94 8.77
CA VAL A 109 12.21 -9.54 9.12
C VAL A 109 11.58 -9.33 10.48
N ASP A 110 12.48 -9.29 11.46
CA ASP A 110 12.36 -9.08 12.91
C ASP A 110 10.96 -8.99 13.51
N SER A 111 10.61 -10.10 14.16
CA SER A 111 9.66 -10.14 15.27
C SER A 111 10.17 -9.24 16.40
N SER A 112 9.68 -8.01 16.47
CA SER A 112 9.72 -7.21 17.70
C SER A 112 8.52 -6.26 17.73
N LEU A 113 7.33 -6.83 17.90
CA LEU A 113 6.30 -6.15 18.69
C LEU A 113 5.80 -7.14 19.74
N SER A 114 6.28 -6.88 20.95
CA SER A 114 6.03 -7.61 22.18
C SER A 114 4.57 -8.03 22.33
N THR A 115 4.36 -9.34 22.47
CA THR A 115 3.13 -9.92 23.01
C THR A 115 2.93 -9.42 24.44
N SER A 116 1.94 -8.55 24.66
CA SER A 116 1.31 -8.46 25.97
C SER A 116 0.39 -9.67 26.10
N LYS A 117 0.76 -10.58 27.00
CA LYS A 117 -0.03 -11.75 27.41
C LYS A 117 -1.46 -11.35 27.74
N ILE A 118 -2.41 -12.12 27.22
CA ILE A 118 -3.76 -12.24 27.77
C ILE A 118 -3.64 -13.33 28.83
N ASP A 119 -3.75 -12.98 30.11
CA ASP A 119 -3.84 -13.98 31.18
C ASP A 119 -5.28 -14.53 31.25
N PRO A 120 -5.49 -15.85 31.39
CA PRO A 120 -6.82 -16.46 31.46
C PRO A 120 -7.48 -16.34 32.85
N LEU A 121 -8.82 -16.35 32.83
CA LEU A 121 -9.78 -16.53 33.92
C LEU A 121 -9.25 -17.26 35.18
N GLU A 122 -9.59 -16.73 36.35
CA GLU A 122 -9.79 -17.54 37.56
C GLU A 122 -11.18 -17.24 38.15
N ILE A 123 -11.96 -18.31 38.33
CA ILE A 123 -13.26 -18.38 39.01
C ILE A 123 -12.99 -19.00 40.40
N ALA A 124 -13.81 -18.60 41.40
CA ALA A 124 -13.91 -19.08 42.81
C ALA A 124 -12.99 -18.33 43.79
N ASP A 125 -13.36 -17.91 45.01
CA ASP A 125 -14.52 -18.16 45.89
C ASP A 125 -14.68 -16.94 46.83
N GLY A 126 -15.90 -16.72 47.36
CA GLY A 126 -16.19 -15.75 48.42
C GLY A 126 -17.67 -15.48 48.59
#